data_AF-A0A9E5E946-F1
#
_entry.id   AF-A0A9E5E946-F1
#
_cell.length_a   1.000
_cell.length_b   1.000
_cell.length_c   1.000
_cell.angle_alpha   90.00
_cell.angle_beta   90.00
_cell.angle_gamma   90.00
#
_symmetry.space_group_name_H-M   'P 1'
#
loop_
_entity.id
_entity.type
_entity.pdbx_description
1 polymer ?
#
loop_
_entity_poly.entity_id
_entity_poly.type
_entity_poly.pdbx_seq_one_letter_code
_entity_poly.pdbx_strand_id
1 'polypeptide(L)'
;LVPVGNVLRPYADMLLHESFDIPLAGLINGSIDAVLQLGTDDDPQIWITDYKSNRLDQDGDATIISAYGQERLFDAMAHHHYPLQALIYGTAMYRYLRWRAPHLTNPSNHVKGFSYFFVRGMVGPDTPSDTGVFTWLAPDGLWQGLSDRLAGDSR
;
A
#
# COMPACT_ATOMS: atom_id res chain seq x y z
N LEU A 1 -9.52 11.85 0.64
CA LEU A 1 -8.50 11.24 -0.26
C LEU A 1 -8.83 9.79 -0.62
N VAL A 2 -9.66 9.06 0.16
CA VAL A 2 -10.11 7.70 -0.17
C VAL A 2 -11.55 7.72 -0.71
N PRO A 3 -11.83 7.24 -1.94
CA PRO A 3 -13.18 7.20 -2.52
C PRO A 3 -14.18 6.38 -1.70
N VAL A 4 -15.48 6.67 -1.85
CA VAL A 4 -16.57 5.86 -1.27
C VAL A 4 -16.53 4.46 -1.89
N GLY A 5 -16.60 3.42 -1.05
CA GLY A 5 -16.52 2.01 -1.48
C GLY A 5 -15.10 1.42 -1.54
N ASN A 6 -14.08 2.20 -1.18
CA ASN A 6 -12.70 1.72 -1.14
C ASN A 6 -12.44 0.84 0.09
N VAL A 7 -11.75 -0.29 -0.09
CA VAL A 7 -11.43 -1.25 0.97
C VAL A 7 -10.70 -0.61 2.16
N LEU A 8 -9.88 0.42 1.96
CA LEU A 8 -9.16 1.12 3.03
C LEU A 8 -10.01 2.14 3.78
N ARG A 9 -11.29 2.33 3.45
CA ARG A 9 -12.11 3.36 4.07
C ARG A 9 -12.24 3.19 5.59
N PRO A 10 -12.54 2.00 6.14
CA PRO A 10 -12.61 1.81 7.59
C PRO A 10 -11.28 2.15 8.29
N TYR A 11 -10.15 1.80 7.66
CA TYR A 11 -8.83 2.16 8.16
C TYR A 11 -8.57 3.67 8.15
N ALA A 12 -8.99 4.36 7.09
CA ALA A 12 -8.89 5.81 7.01
C ALA A 12 -9.74 6.49 8.10
N ASP A 13 -10.95 6.00 8.35
CA ASP A 13 -11.83 6.53 9.39
C ASP A 13 -11.23 6.32 10.80
N MET A 14 -10.58 5.17 11.05
CA MET A 14 -9.81 4.93 12.29
C MET A 14 -8.70 5.96 12.51
N LEU A 15 -7.96 6.34 11.46
CA LEU A 15 -6.88 7.32 11.56
C LEU A 15 -7.36 8.76 11.79
N LEU A 16 -8.64 9.06 11.60
CA LEU A 16 -9.22 10.37 11.90
C LEU A 16 -9.56 10.55 13.38
N HIS A 17 -9.38 9.53 14.21
CA HIS A 17 -9.57 9.63 15.65
C HIS A 17 -8.57 10.64 16.26
N GLU A 18 -9.03 11.44 17.22
CA GLU A 18 -8.23 12.50 17.88
C GLU A 18 -6.94 11.99 18.54
N SER A 19 -6.89 10.71 18.88
CA SER A 19 -5.69 10.05 19.41
C SER A 19 -4.50 10.06 18.44
N PHE A 20 -4.73 10.33 17.15
CA PHE A 20 -3.69 10.48 16.14
C PHE A 20 -3.37 11.95 15.82
N ASP A 21 -4.00 12.92 16.47
CA ASP A 21 -3.71 14.35 16.31
C ASP A 21 -2.49 14.75 17.16
N ILE A 22 -1.32 14.29 16.71
CA ILE A 22 -0.05 14.50 17.38
C ILE A 22 0.86 15.28 16.43
N PRO A 23 1.49 16.39 16.87
CA PRO A 23 2.47 17.09 16.06
C PRO A 23 3.69 16.19 15.84
N LEU A 24 3.97 15.89 14.57
CA LEU A 24 5.12 15.07 14.16
C LEU A 24 6.10 15.93 13.36
N ALA A 25 7.37 15.87 13.77
CA ALA A 25 8.48 16.48 13.05
C ALA A 25 9.70 15.56 13.14
N GLY A 26 10.43 15.45 12.02
CA GLY A 26 11.65 14.65 11.98
C GLY A 26 11.87 13.94 10.64
N LEU A 27 12.78 12.97 10.67
CA LEU A 27 13.09 12.12 9.53
C LEU A 27 12.39 10.76 9.70
N ILE A 28 11.77 10.28 8.64
CA ILE A 28 11.27 8.92 8.54
C ILE A 28 12.25 8.12 7.68
N ASN A 29 12.72 6.99 8.20
CA ASN A 29 13.51 6.02 7.45
C ASN A 29 12.72 4.72 7.25
N GLY A 30 13.10 3.97 6.22
CA GLY A 30 12.46 2.71 5.88
C GLY A 30 13.04 2.14 4.60
N SER A 31 12.71 0.89 4.32
CA SER A 31 13.14 0.16 3.13
C SER A 31 11.92 -0.42 2.44
N ILE A 32 11.85 -0.24 1.13
CA ILE A 32 10.85 -0.90 0.28
C ILE A 32 11.46 -2.23 -0.15
N ASP A 33 10.78 -3.34 0.13
CA ASP A 33 11.27 -4.68 -0.22
C ASP A 33 11.45 -4.83 -1.73
N ALA A 34 10.42 -4.45 -2.49
CA ALA A 34 10.46 -4.49 -3.94
C ALA A 34 9.52 -3.47 -4.59
N VAL A 35 9.94 -3.01 -5.77
CA VAL A 35 9.14 -2.17 -6.67
C VAL A 35 8.96 -2.96 -7.96
N LEU A 36 7.71 -3.16 -8.37
CA LEU A 36 7.40 -3.79 -9.65
C LEU A 36 7.08 -2.72 -10.68
N GLN A 37 7.68 -2.84 -11.85
CA GLN A 37 7.34 -2.05 -13.02
C GLN A 37 6.57 -2.95 -14.00
N LEU A 38 5.32 -2.57 -14.27
CA LEU A 38 4.49 -3.15 -15.32
C LEU A 38 4.27 -2.10 -16.42
N GLY A 39 3.58 -2.46 -17.50
CA GLY A 39 3.32 -1.55 -18.61
C GLY A 39 4.48 -1.50 -19.61
N THR A 40 4.68 -0.35 -20.26
CA THR A 40 5.74 -0.12 -21.22
C THR A 40 6.84 0.76 -20.62
N ASP A 41 8.00 0.83 -21.27
CA ASP A 41 9.08 1.71 -20.83
C ASP A 41 8.69 3.20 -20.89
N ASP A 42 7.82 3.57 -21.83
CA ASP A 42 7.33 4.94 -22.01
C ASP A 42 6.16 5.30 -21.06
N ASP A 43 5.40 4.30 -20.59
CA ASP A 43 4.31 4.48 -19.62
C ASP A 43 4.39 3.40 -18.52
N PRO A 44 5.39 3.50 -17.63
CA PRO A 44 5.59 2.51 -16.58
C PRO A 44 4.51 2.63 -15.52
N GLN A 45 3.98 1.47 -15.11
CA GLN A 45 3.10 1.33 -13.96
C GLN A 45 3.90 0.80 -12.79
N ILE A 46 4.16 1.68 -11.82
CA ILE A 46 4.98 1.40 -10.66
C ILE A 46 4.10 0.94 -9.50
N TRP A 47 4.42 -0.22 -8.95
CA TRP A 47 3.73 -0.83 -7.82
C TRP A 47 4.69 -1.05 -6.66
N ILE A 48 4.26 -0.65 -5.46
CA ILE A 48 5.02 -0.88 -4.24
C ILE A 48 4.61 -2.22 -3.66
N THR A 49 5.60 -3.03 -3.30
CA THR A 49 5.35 -4.37 -2.77
C THR A 49 6.15 -4.65 -1.52
N ASP A 50 5.60 -5.52 -0.67
CA ASP A 50 6.19 -5.94 0.59
C ASP A 50 5.79 -7.39 0.85
N TYR A 51 6.72 -8.18 1.39
CA TYR A 51 6.52 -9.59 1.70
C TYR A 51 6.19 -9.79 3.17
N LYS A 52 5.02 -10.36 3.45
CA LYS A 52 4.51 -10.62 4.78
C LYS A 52 4.49 -12.11 5.07
N SER A 53 5.26 -12.53 6.08
CA SER A 53 5.31 -13.92 6.55
C SER A 53 4.33 -14.20 7.70
N ASN A 54 3.35 -13.33 7.90
CA ASN A 54 2.33 -13.42 8.95
C ASN A 54 1.56 -14.75 8.87
N ARG A 55 1.23 -15.30 10.03
CA ARG A 55 0.36 -16.47 10.17
C ARG A 55 -1.07 -16.00 10.38
N LEU A 56 -1.99 -16.32 9.47
CA LEU A 56 -3.40 -15.93 9.58
C LEU A 56 -4.34 -17.11 9.88
N ASP A 57 -3.84 -18.34 9.72
CA ASP A 57 -4.58 -19.56 10.03
C ASP A 57 -4.77 -19.76 11.53
N GLN A 58 -5.94 -20.27 11.89
CA GLN A 58 -6.39 -20.53 13.25
C GLN A 58 -7.00 -21.92 13.35
N ASP A 59 -7.10 -22.44 14.58
CA ASP A 59 -7.79 -23.70 14.84
C ASP A 59 -9.26 -23.57 14.40
N GLY A 60 -9.70 -24.45 13.51
CA GLY A 60 -11.05 -24.44 12.92
C GLY A 60 -11.10 -23.99 11.46
N ASP A 61 -10.01 -23.48 10.89
CA ASP A 61 -9.94 -23.23 9.46
C ASP A 61 -9.95 -24.55 8.67
N ALA A 62 -10.74 -24.59 7.59
CA ALA A 62 -10.82 -25.78 6.73
C ALA A 62 -9.47 -26.14 6.10
N THR A 63 -8.67 -25.12 5.76
CA THR A 63 -7.31 -25.25 5.23
C THR A 63 -6.47 -24.04 5.64
N ILE A 64 -5.14 -24.14 5.58
CA ILE A 64 -4.26 -22.97 5.79
C ILE A 64 -4.60 -21.86 4.78
N ILE A 65 -4.83 -22.22 3.52
CA ILE A 65 -5.07 -21.25 2.44
C ILE A 65 -6.36 -20.45 2.64
N SER A 66 -7.42 -21.04 3.24
CA SER A 66 -8.68 -20.31 3.51
C SER A 66 -8.50 -19.14 4.48
N ALA A 67 -7.40 -19.11 5.24
CA ALA A 67 -7.09 -18.02 6.15
C ALA A 67 -6.53 -16.76 5.44
N TYR A 68 -6.20 -16.86 4.15
CA TYR A 68 -5.56 -15.78 3.38
C TYR A 68 -6.48 -15.20 2.30
N GLY A 69 -7.80 -15.37 2.44
CA GLY A 69 -8.79 -14.67 1.61
C GLY A 69 -8.90 -13.18 1.94
N GLN A 70 -9.54 -12.40 1.06
CA GLN A 70 -9.56 -10.93 1.09
C GLN A 70 -9.97 -10.32 2.44
N GLU A 71 -10.98 -10.88 3.13
CA GLU A 71 -11.45 -10.34 4.42
C GLU A 71 -10.36 -10.43 5.50
N ARG A 72 -9.75 -11.61 5.68
CA ARG A 72 -8.65 -11.78 6.66
C ARG A 72 -7.40 -11.02 6.28
N LEU A 73 -7.12 -10.89 4.98
CA LEU A 73 -6.03 -10.03 4.51
C LEU A 73 -6.30 -8.58 4.87
N PHE A 74 -7.53 -8.09 4.68
CA PHE A 74 -7.89 -6.73 5.06
C PHE A 74 -7.71 -6.50 6.56
N ASP A 75 -8.20 -7.42 7.39
CA ASP A 75 -8.04 -7.32 8.85
C ASP A 75 -6.57 -7.30 9.26
N ALA A 76 -5.74 -8.17 8.66
CA ALA A 76 -4.31 -8.19 8.91
C ALA A 76 -3.61 -6.89 8.47
N MET A 77 -3.98 -6.37 7.29
CA MET A 77 -3.47 -5.09 6.79
C MET A 77 -3.79 -3.95 7.75
N ALA A 78 -5.05 -3.87 8.21
CA ALA A 78 -5.50 -2.84 9.14
C ALA A 78 -4.81 -2.98 10.51
N HIS A 79 -4.80 -4.19 11.07
CA HIS A 79 -4.22 -4.49 12.39
C HIS A 79 -2.73 -4.13 12.48
N HIS A 80 -1.97 -4.37 11.41
CA HIS A 80 -0.54 -4.05 11.37
C HIS A 80 -0.21 -2.67 10.79
N HIS A 81 -1.22 -1.85 10.50
CA HIS A 81 -1.06 -0.52 9.89
C HIS A 81 -0.23 -0.52 8.58
N TYR A 82 -0.27 -1.64 7.84
CA TYR A 82 0.41 -1.75 6.55
C TYR A 82 -0.09 -0.73 5.51
N PRO A 83 -1.37 -0.30 5.48
CA PRO A 83 -1.77 0.80 4.60
C PRO A 83 -1.00 2.09 4.89
N LEU A 84 -0.78 2.48 6.15
CA LEU A 84 0.02 3.67 6.48
C LEU A 84 1.48 3.51 6.01
N GLN A 85 2.07 2.33 6.23
CA GLN A 85 3.40 2.01 5.71
C GLN A 85 3.47 2.19 4.18
N ALA A 86 2.49 1.62 3.46
CA ALA A 86 2.40 1.72 2.01
C ALA A 86 2.22 3.17 1.53
N LEU A 87 1.46 4.00 2.27
CA LEU A 87 1.26 5.40 1.93
C LEU A 87 2.56 6.22 2.07
N ILE A 88 3.35 5.94 3.10
CA ILE A 88 4.68 6.54 3.29
C ILE A 88 5.61 6.10 2.15
N TYR A 89 5.63 4.82 1.81
CA TYR A 89 6.43 4.28 0.71
C TYR A 89 6.02 4.86 -0.65
N GLY A 90 4.71 4.99 -0.90
CA GLY A 90 4.13 5.64 -2.08
C GLY A 90 4.61 7.07 -2.26
N THR A 91 4.59 7.82 -1.16
CA THR A 91 5.05 9.20 -1.15
C THR A 91 6.56 9.30 -1.38
N ALA A 92 7.35 8.40 -0.78
CA ALA A 92 8.79 8.33 -1.01
C ALA A 92 9.11 7.97 -2.48
N MET A 93 8.38 7.01 -3.05
CA MET A 93 8.52 6.58 -4.45
C MET A 93 8.19 7.72 -5.42
N TYR A 94 7.11 8.46 -5.17
CA TYR A 94 6.77 9.65 -5.93
C TYR A 94 7.90 10.70 -5.91
N ARG A 95 8.44 11.01 -4.73
CA ARG A 95 9.56 11.95 -4.59
C ARG A 95 10.82 11.45 -5.31
N TYR A 96 11.09 10.14 -5.26
CA TYR A 96 12.18 9.52 -6.00
C TYR A 96 12.00 9.65 -7.52
N LEU A 97 10.82 9.32 -8.06
CA LEU A 97 10.55 9.43 -9.51
C LEU A 97 10.67 10.86 -9.99
N ARG A 98 10.16 11.84 -9.23
CA ARG A 98 10.33 13.27 -9.55
C ARG A 98 11.79 13.67 -9.73
N TRP A 99 12.69 13.06 -8.98
CA TRP A 99 14.12 13.39 -9.04
C TRP A 99 14.88 12.56 -10.08
N ARG A 100 14.56 11.26 -10.20
CA ARG A 100 15.36 10.29 -10.96
C ARG A 100 14.80 9.97 -12.34
N ALA A 101 13.52 10.25 -12.58
CA ALA A 101 12.85 10.03 -13.86
C ALA A 101 12.11 11.30 -14.33
N PRO A 102 12.84 12.42 -14.56
CA PRO A 102 12.23 13.70 -14.91
C PRO A 102 11.51 13.70 -16.27
N HIS A 103 11.74 12.68 -17.10
CA HIS A 103 11.03 12.48 -18.36
C HIS A 103 9.59 11.99 -18.16
N LEU A 104 9.28 11.35 -17.02
CA LEU A 104 7.92 10.92 -16.70
C LEU A 104 7.07 12.12 -16.36
N THR A 105 6.13 12.45 -17.25
CA THR A 105 5.19 13.53 -17.04
C THR A 105 4.17 13.10 -15.98
N ASN A 106 4.01 13.90 -14.92
CA ASN A 106 3.17 13.56 -13.76
C ASN A 106 3.53 12.23 -13.04
N PRO A 107 4.66 12.18 -12.31
CA PRO A 107 5.10 10.99 -11.57
C PRO A 107 4.06 10.41 -10.59
N SER A 108 3.10 11.22 -10.12
CA SER A 108 2.05 10.74 -9.22
C SER A 108 1.14 9.72 -9.92
N ASN A 109 0.95 9.82 -11.23
CA ASN A 109 0.06 8.89 -11.94
C ASN A 109 0.76 7.58 -12.31
N HIS A 110 2.10 7.52 -12.24
CA HIS A 110 2.87 6.30 -12.50
C HIS A 110 2.88 5.36 -11.29
N VAL A 111 2.82 5.86 -10.06
CA VAL A 111 2.69 5.03 -8.86
C VAL A 111 1.23 4.60 -8.71
N LYS A 112 0.91 3.37 -9.11
CA LYS A 112 -0.48 2.88 -9.19
C LYS A 112 -1.08 2.48 -7.86
N GLY A 113 -0.25 2.18 -6.86
CA GLY A 113 -0.73 1.67 -5.59
C GLY A 113 0.26 0.68 -4.97
N PHE A 114 -0.27 -0.30 -4.25
CA PHE A 114 0.53 -1.31 -3.59
C PHE A 114 -0.08 -2.71 -3.68
N SER A 115 0.80 -3.72 -3.62
CA SER A 115 0.44 -5.13 -3.51
C SER A 115 1.25 -5.79 -2.41
N TYR A 116 0.59 -6.24 -1.34
CA TYR A 116 1.23 -6.92 -0.22
C TYR A 116 1.09 -8.43 -0.38
N PHE A 117 2.21 -9.13 -0.30
CA PHE A 117 2.30 -10.55 -0.57
C PHE A 117 2.40 -11.33 0.74
N PHE A 118 1.27 -11.91 1.16
CA PHE A 118 1.21 -12.82 2.30
C PHE A 118 1.67 -14.21 1.86
N VAL A 119 2.98 -14.43 1.91
CA VAL A 119 3.64 -15.56 1.24
C VAL A 119 3.16 -16.93 1.69
N ARG A 120 2.59 -17.05 2.90
CA ARG A 120 2.00 -18.30 3.39
C ARG A 120 0.68 -18.67 2.69
N GLY A 121 -0.01 -17.70 2.10
CA GLY A 121 -1.20 -17.90 1.27
C GLY A 121 -0.88 -18.12 -0.22
N MET A 122 0.37 -17.97 -0.64
CA MET A 122 0.82 -18.12 -2.04
C MET A 122 1.41 -19.51 -2.26
N VAL A 123 0.56 -20.53 -2.32
CA VAL A 123 0.95 -21.95 -2.22
C VAL A 123 1.17 -22.66 -3.57
N GLY A 124 1.32 -21.90 -4.65
CA GLY A 124 1.63 -22.42 -5.99
C GLY A 124 0.68 -21.93 -7.08
N PRO A 125 0.84 -22.43 -8.33
CA PRO A 125 0.09 -21.96 -9.50
C PRO A 125 -1.43 -22.08 -9.39
N ASP A 126 -1.91 -23.04 -8.59
CA ASP A 126 -3.34 -23.29 -8.38
C ASP A 126 -3.94 -22.44 -7.25
N THR A 127 -3.16 -21.51 -6.67
CA THR A 127 -3.66 -20.56 -5.67
C THR A 127 -4.73 -19.66 -6.30
N PRO A 128 -5.91 -19.51 -5.68
CA PRO A 128 -6.92 -18.57 -6.16
C PRO A 128 -6.36 -17.15 -6.26
N SER A 129 -6.74 -16.41 -7.31
CA SER A 129 -6.18 -15.09 -7.61
C SER A 129 -6.51 -14.01 -6.57
N ASP A 130 -7.52 -14.25 -5.74
CA ASP A 130 -7.97 -13.39 -4.64
C ASP A 130 -7.40 -13.82 -3.28
N THR A 131 -6.42 -14.72 -3.26
CA THR A 131 -5.84 -15.29 -2.04
C THR A 131 -4.35 -14.98 -1.92
N GLY A 132 -3.90 -14.65 -0.70
CA GLY A 132 -2.49 -14.38 -0.39
C GLY A 132 -1.95 -13.05 -0.90
N VAL A 133 -2.70 -12.29 -1.70
CA VAL A 133 -2.30 -10.98 -2.22
C VAL A 133 -3.36 -9.94 -1.91
N PHE A 134 -2.96 -8.88 -1.22
CA PHE A 134 -3.80 -7.71 -1.00
C PHE A 134 -3.34 -6.57 -1.90
N THR A 135 -4.20 -6.14 -2.82
CA THR A 135 -3.89 -5.08 -3.79
C THR A 135 -4.79 -3.87 -3.58
N TRP A 136 -4.20 -2.68 -3.66
CA TRP A 136 -4.92 -1.43 -3.60
C TRP A 136 -4.46 -0.45 -4.68
N LEU A 137 -5.42 0.20 -5.32
CA LEU A 137 -5.19 1.24 -6.32
C LEU A 137 -5.28 2.63 -5.69
N ALA A 138 -4.26 3.43 -5.95
CA ALA A 138 -4.19 4.82 -5.52
C ALA A 138 -5.09 5.71 -6.40
N PRO A 139 -5.88 6.60 -5.79
CA PRO A 139 -6.54 7.67 -6.52
C PRO A 139 -5.52 8.63 -7.16
N ASP A 140 -5.90 9.24 -8.28
CA ASP A 140 -5.09 10.22 -8.97
C ASP A 140 -4.66 11.37 -8.05
N GLY A 141 -3.40 11.78 -8.17
CA GLY A 141 -2.82 12.89 -7.39
C GLY A 141 -2.60 12.61 -5.91
N LEU A 142 -2.92 11.41 -5.39
CA LEU A 142 -2.73 11.07 -3.98
C LEU A 142 -1.30 11.33 -3.51
N TRP A 143 -0.31 10.84 -4.25
CA TRP A 143 1.08 10.86 -3.81
C TRP A 143 1.67 12.26 -3.79
N GLN A 144 1.31 13.08 -4.77
CA GLN A 144 1.61 14.50 -4.73
C GLN A 144 0.97 15.16 -3.51
N GLY A 145 -0.34 14.96 -3.29
CA GLY A 145 -1.04 15.55 -2.15
C GLY A 145 -0.44 15.15 -0.80
N LEU A 146 -0.05 13.89 -0.63
CA LEU A 146 0.64 13.42 0.58
C LEU A 146 2.04 14.03 0.72
N SER A 147 2.79 14.12 -0.39
CA SER A 147 4.12 14.75 -0.39
C SER A 147 4.05 16.20 0.06
N ASP A 148 3.07 16.96 -0.41
CA ASP A 148 2.90 18.38 -0.07
C ASP A 148 2.53 18.55 1.41
N ARG A 149 1.62 17.71 1.92
CA ARG A 149 1.28 17.71 3.36
C ARG A 149 2.46 17.37 4.26
N LEU A 150 3.26 16.37 3.88
CA LEU A 150 4.47 16.02 4.63
C LEU A 150 5.58 17.09 4.52
N ALA A 151 5.54 17.97 3.52
CA ALA A 151 6.46 19.10 3.41
C ALA A 151 6.06 20.29 4.30
N GLY A 152 4.87 20.24 4.92
CA GLY A 152 4.35 21.31 5.75
C GLY A 152 3.59 22.39 4.97
N ASP A 153 3.26 22.15 3.69
CA ASP A 153 2.31 23.00 2.95
C ASP A 153 0.92 22.82 3.56
N SER A 154 0.70 23.61 4.60
CA SER A 154 -0.57 23.80 5.26
C SER A 154 -1.40 24.73 4.37
N ARG A 155 -2.71 24.47 4.31
CA ARG A 155 -3.67 25.45 3.80
C ARG A 155 -3.50 26.81 4.46
#